data_AF-A0A100XWI5-F1
#
_entry.id   AF-A0A100XWI5-F1
#
_cell.length_a   1.000
_cell.length_b   1.000
_cell.length_c   1.000
_cell.angle_alpha   90.00
_cell.angle_beta   90.00
_cell.angle_gamma   90.00
#
_symmetry.space_group_name_H-M   'P 1'
#
loop_
_entity.id
_entity.type
_entity.pdbx_description
1 polymer ?
#
loop_
_entity_poly.entity_id
_entity_poly.type
_entity_poly.pdbx_seq_one_letter_code
_entity_poly.pdbx_strand_id
1 'polypeptide(L)'
;MKAQTSLEYLFMIATVFIIIFVTLFAYNRGYLPTALSLGGKVDKSQLQDNAQLIISQLKIKGDWNALKSKTVSLSTSNGATTCTVDGTSYSGTRPGTIDYSTDGKTLEEIYNDCMDGEAGACEVIICALGTE
;
A
#
# COMPACT_ATOMS: atom_id res chain seq x y z
N MET A 1 -35.43 -20.26 -33.11
CA MET A 1 -34.29 -20.82 -32.35
C MET A 1 -33.04 -20.01 -32.70
N LYS A 2 -32.69 -18.97 -31.94
CA LYS A 2 -31.48 -18.14 -32.19
C LYS A 2 -31.07 -17.25 -30.99
N ALA A 3 -31.37 -17.69 -29.77
CA ALA A 3 -31.02 -16.96 -28.54
C ALA A 3 -30.10 -17.77 -27.59
N GLN A 4 -29.80 -19.04 -27.88
CA GLN A 4 -28.98 -19.89 -27.01
C GLN A 4 -27.47 -19.71 -27.25
N THR A 5 -27.04 -19.33 -28.46
CA THR A 5 -25.61 -19.25 -28.81
C THR A 5 -24.90 -18.03 -28.20
N SER A 6 -25.65 -16.96 -27.87
CA SER A 6 -25.09 -15.76 -27.24
C SER A 6 -24.81 -15.94 -25.75
N LEU A 7 -25.53 -16.85 -25.08
CA LEU A 7 -25.41 -17.05 -23.64
C LEU A 7 -24.13 -17.82 -23.31
N GLU A 8 -23.79 -18.84 -24.10
CA GLU A 8 -22.57 -19.64 -23.92
C GLU A 8 -21.30 -18.81 -24.15
N TYR A 9 -21.31 -17.89 -25.13
CA TYR A 9 -20.20 -16.97 -25.36
C TYR A 9 -19.99 -16.00 -24.20
N LEU A 10 -21.07 -15.51 -23.57
CA LEU A 10 -20.99 -14.60 -22.44
C LEU A 10 -20.41 -15.31 -21.20
N PHE A 11 -20.80 -16.57 -20.97
CA PHE A 11 -20.21 -17.39 -19.91
C PHE A 11 -18.75 -17.73 -20.16
N MET A 12 -18.35 -18.01 -21.41
CA MET A 12 -16.96 -18.29 -21.77
C MET A 12 -16.06 -17.06 -21.56
N ILE A 13 -16.52 -15.87 -21.98
CA ILE A 13 -15.78 -14.63 -21.77
C ILE A 13 -15.68 -14.31 -20.28
N ALA A 14 -16.79 -14.42 -19.53
CA ALA A 14 -16.79 -14.15 -18.09
C ALA A 14 -15.87 -15.10 -17.32
N THR A 15 -15.80 -16.38 -17.68
CA THR A 15 -14.89 -17.34 -17.03
C THR A 15 -13.42 -17.03 -17.30
N VAL A 16 -13.06 -16.60 -18.52
CA VAL A 16 -11.69 -16.17 -18.82
C VAL A 16 -11.28 -14.98 -17.95
N PHE A 17 -12.16 -13.98 -17.78
CA PHE A 17 -11.89 -12.85 -16.90
C PHE A 17 -11.74 -13.27 -15.43
N ILE A 18 -12.63 -14.14 -14.94
CA ILE A 18 -12.54 -14.64 -13.55
C ILE A 18 -11.23 -15.40 -13.33
N ILE A 19 -10.80 -16.23 -14.30
CA ILE A 19 -9.54 -16.97 -14.20
C ILE A 19 -8.35 -16.00 -14.19
N ILE A 20 -8.33 -14.98 -15.06
CA ILE A 20 -7.27 -13.96 -15.05
C ILE A 20 -7.24 -13.20 -13.72
N PHE A 21 -8.40 -12.83 -13.18
CA PHE A 21 -8.47 -12.18 -11.87
C PHE A 21 -7.96 -13.09 -10.75
N VAL A 22 -8.35 -14.37 -10.74
CA VAL A 22 -7.90 -15.34 -9.75
C VAL A 22 -6.42 -15.65 -9.90
N THR A 23 -5.88 -15.76 -11.11
CA THR A 23 -4.44 -16.01 -11.32
C THR A 23 -3.61 -14.79 -10.93
N LEU A 24 -4.04 -13.58 -11.27
CA LEU A 24 -3.39 -12.36 -10.78
C LEU A 24 -3.46 -12.27 -9.26
N PHE A 25 -4.61 -12.58 -8.66
CA PHE A 25 -4.76 -12.53 -7.20
C PHE A 25 -3.96 -13.64 -6.50
N ALA A 26 -3.91 -14.85 -7.05
CA ALA A 26 -3.16 -15.99 -6.53
C ALA A 26 -1.64 -15.82 -6.72
N TYR A 27 -1.21 -15.25 -7.84
CA TYR A 27 0.19 -14.87 -8.08
C TYR A 27 0.61 -13.75 -7.13
N ASN A 28 -0.31 -12.82 -6.82
CA ASN A 28 -0.10 -11.74 -5.86
C ASN A 28 -0.44 -12.13 -4.39
N ARG A 29 -0.89 -13.36 -4.11
CA ARG A 29 -1.21 -13.86 -2.75
C ARG A 29 0.02 -14.30 -1.95
N GLY A 30 1.22 -13.84 -2.30
CA GLY A 30 2.42 -14.27 -1.59
C GLY A 30 3.56 -13.27 -1.54
N TYR A 31 3.56 -12.24 -2.40
CA TYR A 31 4.62 -11.25 -2.40
C TYR A 31 4.02 -9.88 -2.72
N LEU A 32 3.67 -9.13 -1.66
CA LEU A 32 4.14 -7.75 -1.68
C LEU A 32 5.66 -7.85 -1.94
N PRO A 33 6.27 -7.03 -2.80
CA PRO A 33 7.71 -7.09 -2.99
C PRO A 33 8.42 -6.75 -1.67
N THR A 34 8.67 -7.76 -0.83
CA THR A 34 9.49 -7.72 0.37
C THR A 34 10.96 -7.79 -0.07
N ALA A 35 11.42 -6.74 -0.75
CA ALA A 35 12.85 -6.51 -1.00
C ALA A 35 13.08 -5.09 -1.54
N LEU A 36 12.79 -4.07 -0.73
CA LEU A 36 13.51 -2.80 -0.87
C LEU A 36 14.77 -2.90 -0.02
N SER A 37 15.84 -3.35 -0.66
CA SER A 37 17.20 -3.12 -0.17
C SER A 37 17.42 -1.60 -0.17
N LEU A 38 17.15 -0.98 0.97
CA LEU A 38 17.22 0.47 1.22
C LEU A 38 18.66 1.02 1.27
N GLY A 39 19.58 0.41 0.50
CA GLY A 39 20.99 0.78 0.44
C GLY A 39 21.38 1.69 -0.74
N GLY A 40 20.44 2.07 -1.62
CA GLY A 40 20.71 2.93 -2.77
C GLY A 40 19.59 3.94 -2.96
N LYS A 41 19.94 5.18 -3.31
CA LYS A 41 19.03 6.32 -3.55
C LYS A 41 17.71 5.84 -4.19
N VAL A 42 16.67 5.71 -3.38
CA VAL A 42 15.35 5.31 -3.87
C VAL A 42 14.79 6.51 -4.63
N ASP A 43 14.49 6.31 -5.91
CA ASP A 43 13.88 7.35 -6.74
C ASP A 43 12.53 7.72 -6.14
N LYS A 44 12.27 9.03 -5.98
CA LYS A 44 11.03 9.54 -5.36
C LYS A 44 9.77 8.98 -6.03
N SER A 45 9.82 8.80 -7.35
CA SER A 45 8.74 8.18 -8.14
C SER A 45 8.42 6.76 -7.65
N GLN A 46 9.44 5.97 -7.31
CA GLN A 46 9.24 4.60 -6.85
C GLN A 46 8.61 4.57 -5.44
N LEU A 47 8.95 5.53 -4.58
CA LEU A 47 8.31 5.66 -3.27
C LEU A 47 6.82 6.03 -3.41
N GLN A 48 6.48 6.92 -4.34
CA GLN A 48 5.10 7.29 -4.63
C GLN A 48 4.30 6.11 -5.18
N ASP A 49 4.84 5.39 -6.16
CA ASP A 49 4.18 4.22 -6.76
C ASP A 49 3.88 3.15 -5.69
N ASN A 50 4.84 2.90 -4.79
CA ASN A 50 4.67 1.94 -3.69
C ASN A 50 3.60 2.39 -2.68
N ALA A 51 3.64 3.66 -2.26
CA ALA A 51 2.63 4.21 -1.37
C ALA A 51 1.24 4.14 -2.00
N GLN A 52 1.11 4.50 -3.28
CA GLN A 52 -0.14 4.41 -4.03
C GLN A 52 -0.64 2.97 -4.14
N LEU A 53 0.25 2.01 -4.37
CA LEU A 53 -0.12 0.59 -4.43
C LEU A 53 -0.68 0.10 -3.08
N ILE A 54 -0.01 0.39 -1.97
CA ILE A 54 -0.45 0.01 -0.61
C ILE A 54 -1.84 0.59 -0.32
N ILE A 55 -2.03 1.90 -0.55
CA ILE A 55 -3.32 2.56 -0.32
C ILE A 55 -4.41 2.01 -1.25
N SER A 56 -4.08 1.72 -2.51
CA SER A 56 -5.04 1.13 -3.45
C SER A 56 -5.51 -0.25 -2.99
N GLN A 57 -4.62 -1.08 -2.45
CA GLN A 57 -5.00 -2.37 -1.87
C GLN A 57 -5.89 -2.21 -0.64
N LEU A 58 -5.59 -1.25 0.26
CA LEU A 58 -6.41 -0.97 1.43
C LEU A 58 -7.80 -0.42 1.05
N LYS A 59 -7.89 0.37 -0.02
CA LYS A 59 -9.17 0.84 -0.58
C LYS A 59 -10.01 -0.32 -1.11
N ILE A 60 -9.41 -1.26 -1.83
CA ILE A 60 -10.09 -2.47 -2.33
C ILE A 60 -10.60 -3.35 -1.18
N LYS A 61 -9.80 -3.48 -0.11
CA LYS A 61 -10.20 -4.24 1.10
C LYS A 61 -11.25 -3.51 1.95
N GLY A 62 -11.45 -2.21 1.74
CA GLY A 62 -12.35 -1.37 2.55
C GLY A 62 -11.73 -0.81 3.82
N ASP A 63 -10.48 -1.18 4.14
CA ASP A 63 -9.78 -0.80 5.37
C ASP A 63 -9.36 0.68 5.36
N TRP A 64 -9.11 1.26 4.18
CA TRP A 64 -8.65 2.65 4.05
C TRP A 64 -9.58 3.65 4.74
N ASN A 65 -10.90 3.45 4.66
CA ASN A 65 -11.85 4.39 5.28
C ASN A 65 -11.76 4.44 6.81
N ALA A 66 -11.37 3.33 7.44
CA ALA A 66 -11.17 3.26 8.88
C ALA A 66 -9.79 3.79 9.32
N LEU A 67 -8.81 3.71 8.42
CA LEU A 67 -7.41 4.09 8.69
C LEU A 67 -7.10 5.55 8.33
N LYS A 68 -7.74 6.13 7.32
CA LYS A 68 -7.36 7.43 6.75
C LYS A 68 -7.37 8.58 7.77
N SER A 69 -8.22 8.52 8.79
CA SER A 69 -8.32 9.51 9.87
C SER A 69 -7.43 9.20 11.08
N LYS A 70 -6.71 8.09 11.08
CA LYS A 70 -5.78 7.71 12.14
C LYS A 70 -4.46 8.47 11.99
N THR A 71 -3.88 8.85 13.11
CA THR A 71 -2.58 9.51 13.14
C THR A 71 -1.45 8.48 13.09
N VAL A 72 -0.29 8.91 12.63
CA VAL A 72 0.92 8.08 12.60
C VAL A 72 1.94 8.66 13.58
N SER A 73 2.50 7.80 14.42
CA SER A 73 3.61 8.15 15.30
C SER A 73 4.89 7.49 14.82
N LEU A 74 5.99 8.25 14.82
CA LEU A 74 7.33 7.75 14.52
C LEU A 74 8.14 7.68 15.82
N SER A 75 8.82 6.57 16.02
CA SER A 75 9.79 6.40 17.10
C SER A 75 11.09 5.88 16.51
N THR A 76 12.19 6.59 16.73
CA THR A 76 13.51 6.14 16.28
C THR A 76 14.29 5.60 17.46
N SER A 77 14.73 4.34 17.37
CA SER A 77 15.58 3.70 18.37
C SER A 77 16.62 2.84 17.66
N ASN A 78 17.87 2.88 18.15
CA ASN A 78 19.00 2.11 17.61
C ASN A 78 19.21 2.27 16.08
N GLY A 79 18.94 3.45 15.52
CA GLY A 79 19.11 3.72 14.08
C GLY A 79 18.02 3.13 13.19
N ALA A 80 16.94 2.61 13.76
CA ALA A 80 15.75 2.16 13.06
C ALA A 80 14.55 3.04 13.45
N THR A 81 13.69 3.32 12.48
CA THR A 81 12.43 4.04 12.71
C THR A 81 11.28 3.03 12.73
N THR A 82 10.55 3.00 13.84
CA THR A 82 9.30 2.29 14.00
C THR A 82 8.15 3.26 13.73
N CYS A 83 7.24 2.85 12.84
CA CYS A 83 6.05 3.60 12.52
C CYS A 83 4.85 2.91 13.13
N THR A 84 3.97 3.65 13.80
CA THR A 84 2.78 3.10 14.45
C THR A 84 1.55 3.90 14.06
N VAL A 85 0.52 3.21 13.58
CA VAL A 85 -0.78 3.82 13.26
C VAL A 85 -1.68 3.74 14.47
N ASP A 86 -2.16 4.88 14.95
CA ASP A 86 -2.93 4.98 16.19
C ASP A 86 -4.18 4.10 16.20
N GLY A 87 -4.41 3.42 17.33
CA GLY A 87 -5.55 2.54 17.56
C GLY A 87 -5.59 1.30 16.66
N THR A 88 -4.47 0.91 16.03
CA THR A 88 -4.38 -0.27 15.16
C THR A 88 -3.11 -1.07 15.44
N SER A 89 -3.06 -2.33 15.02
CA SER A 89 -1.88 -3.19 15.14
C SER A 89 -0.89 -3.05 13.97
N TYR A 90 -1.06 -2.02 13.13
CA TYR A 90 -0.14 -1.77 12.03
C TYR A 90 1.11 -1.08 12.56
N SER A 91 2.23 -1.79 12.48
CA SER A 91 3.55 -1.28 12.76
C SER A 91 4.55 -1.90 11.81
N GLY A 92 5.47 -1.09 11.29
CA GLY A 92 6.63 -1.57 10.54
C GLY A 92 7.90 -0.91 11.06
N THR A 93 9.04 -1.55 10.79
CA THR A 93 10.35 -1.01 11.15
C THR A 93 11.19 -0.83 9.90
N ARG A 94 11.78 0.35 9.76
CA ARG A 94 12.69 0.65 8.65
C ARG A 94 14.08 1.00 9.18
N PRO A 95 15.16 0.49 8.56
CA PRO A 95 16.50 0.98 8.84
C PRO A 95 16.65 2.43 8.39
N GLY A 96 17.24 3.27 9.25
CA GLY A 96 17.44 4.69 9.01
C GLY A 96 16.38 5.58 9.67
N THR A 97 16.70 6.88 9.74
CA THR A 97 15.79 7.92 10.21
C THR A 97 14.96 8.42 9.03
N ILE A 98 13.64 8.53 9.22
CA ILE A 98 12.75 9.16 8.24
C ILE A 98 12.74 10.66 8.53
N ASP A 99 13.17 11.47 7.56
CA ASP A 99 13.15 12.94 7.67
C ASP A 99 11.77 13.47 7.27
N TYR A 100 10.81 13.33 8.18
CA TYR A 100 9.43 13.80 8.00
C TYR A 100 8.71 13.91 9.34
N SER A 101 7.96 15.00 9.55
CA SER A 101 7.16 15.19 10.76
C SER A 101 5.74 14.66 10.57
N THR A 102 5.32 13.75 11.47
CA THR A 102 3.96 13.21 11.52
C THR A 102 3.09 13.87 12.59
N ASP A 103 3.57 14.92 13.27
CA ASP A 103 2.90 15.50 14.43
C ASP A 103 1.46 15.95 14.11
N GLY A 104 0.50 15.23 14.67
CA GLY A 104 -0.94 15.47 14.48
C GLY A 104 -1.49 15.15 13.09
N LYS A 105 -0.66 14.69 12.14
CA LYS A 105 -1.09 14.37 10.77
C LYS A 105 -1.77 13.00 10.71
N THR A 106 -2.87 12.96 9.98
CA THR A 106 -3.60 11.74 9.63
C THR A 106 -2.92 11.00 8.48
N LEU A 107 -3.22 9.71 8.33
CA LEU A 107 -2.76 8.90 7.20
C LEU A 107 -3.16 9.50 5.84
N GLU A 108 -4.34 10.14 5.75
CA GLU A 108 -4.79 10.82 4.53
C GLU A 108 -3.89 12.01 4.18
N GLU A 109 -3.53 12.83 5.17
CA GLU A 109 -2.64 13.98 4.98
C GLU A 109 -1.22 13.53 4.59
N ILE A 110 -0.68 12.52 5.27
CA ILE A 110 0.65 11.96 4.95
C ILE A 110 0.66 11.34 3.54
N TYR A 111 -0.43 10.67 3.15
CA TYR A 111 -0.57 10.15 1.79
C TYR A 111 -0.60 11.27 0.75
N ASN A 112 -1.34 12.35 1.00
CA ASN A 112 -1.40 13.48 0.09
C ASN A 112 -0.02 14.15 -0.04
N ASP A 113 0.68 14.39 1.07
CA ASP A 113 2.03 14.95 1.07
C ASP A 113 3.01 14.05 0.27
N CYS A 114 2.86 12.73 0.38
CA CYS A 114 3.61 11.78 -0.46
C CYS A 114 3.32 11.97 -1.95
N MET A 115 2.05 12.10 -2.34
CA MET A 115 1.65 12.33 -3.74
C MET A 115 2.10 13.70 -4.25
N ASP A 116 2.24 14.69 -3.37
CA ASP A 116 2.74 16.03 -3.69
C ASP A 116 4.27 16.08 -3.84
N GLY A 117 4.97 14.97 -3.54
CA GLY A 117 6.41 14.81 -3.80
C GLY A 117 7.29 14.81 -2.56
N GLU A 118 6.70 14.80 -1.36
CA GLU A 118 7.44 14.65 -0.11
C GLU A 118 7.87 13.20 0.09
N ALA A 119 9.15 12.93 -0.17
CA ALA A 119 9.70 11.59 -0.12
C ALA A 119 9.54 10.97 1.28
N GLY A 120 9.84 11.73 2.34
CA GLY A 120 9.72 11.25 3.71
C GLY A 120 8.28 10.86 4.09
N ALA A 121 7.28 11.54 3.55
CA ALA A 121 5.87 11.17 3.74
C ALA A 121 5.56 9.78 3.14
N CYS A 122 6.09 9.50 1.94
CA CYS A 122 5.97 8.18 1.31
C CYS A 122 6.66 7.09 2.12
N GLU A 123 7.83 7.40 2.69
CA GLU A 123 8.54 6.47 3.58
C GLU A 123 7.73 6.14 4.83
N VAL A 124 7.02 7.11 5.39
CA VAL A 124 6.09 6.87 6.50
C VAL A 124 4.94 5.97 6.09
N ILE A 125 4.30 6.19 4.93
CA ILE A 125 3.21 5.31 4.45
C ILE A 125 3.71 3.88 4.29
N ILE A 126 4.87 3.69 3.65
CA ILE A 126 5.47 2.38 3.44
C ILE A 126 5.87 1.74 4.77
N CYS A 127 6.41 2.50 5.71
CA CYS A 127 6.81 1.98 7.02
C CYS A 127 5.60 1.66 7.92
N ALA A 128 4.53 2.45 7.86
CA ALA A 128 3.36 2.28 8.71
C ALA A 128 2.41 1.19 8.20
N LEU A 129 2.29 1.03 6.88
CA LEU A 129 1.29 0.18 6.23
C LEU A 129 1.91 -0.90 5.32
N GLY A 130 3.21 -0.83 5.05
CA GLY A 130 3.94 -1.90 4.38
C GLY A 130 4.04 -3.07 5.34
N THR A 131 3.31 -4.13 5.04
CA THR A 131 3.38 -5.39 5.77
C THR A 131 4.74 -6.02 5.52
N GLU A 132 5.49 -6.31 6.59
CA GLU A 132 6.67 -7.18 6.58
C GLU A 132 6.27 -8.63 6.24
#